data_AF-A0A8T4E3L0-F1
#
_entry.id   AF-A0A8T4E3L0-F1
#
_cell.length_a   1.000
_cell.length_b   1.000
_cell.length_c   1.000
_cell.angle_alpha   90.00
_cell.angle_beta   90.00
_cell.angle_gamma   90.00
#
_symmetry.space_group_name_H-M   'P 1'
#
loop_
_entity.id
_entity.type
_entity.pdbx_description
1 polymer ?
#
loop_
_entity_poly.entity_id
_entity_poly.type
_entity_poly.pdbx_seq_one_letter_code
_entity_poly.pdbx_strand_id
1 'polypeptide(L)'
;MIHPQFIETIDLLEKEGVLLEKEMSNKNLESLLNEGCAVICFLSHYALYPSKTPRYPYGHMVILTGFDQSSIYFHENNPKHSEPNKKLPKEEFCRVWVNPDGTFGDTIATWPKKPQE
;
A
#
# COMPACT_ATOMS: atom_id res chain seq x y z
N MET A 1 -4.12 -5.27 14.87
CA MET A 1 -2.74 -5.75 15.12
C MET A 1 -2.00 -5.61 13.80
N ILE A 2 -0.86 -4.93 13.78
CA ILE A 2 -0.12 -4.64 12.54
C ILE A 2 0.73 -5.86 12.17
N HIS A 3 0.76 -6.21 10.89
CA HIS A 3 1.44 -7.41 10.42
C HIS A 3 2.98 -7.31 10.62
N PRO A 4 3.68 -8.35 11.10
CA PRO A 4 5.13 -8.27 11.40
C PRO A 4 6.02 -7.80 10.23
N GLN A 5 5.75 -8.28 9.01
CA GLN A 5 6.48 -7.83 7.81
C GLN A 5 6.31 -6.33 7.52
N PHE A 6 5.19 -5.75 7.96
CA PHE A 6 4.92 -4.32 7.83
C PHE A 6 5.78 -3.53 8.81
N ILE A 7 6.01 -4.05 10.02
CA ILE A 7 6.91 -3.47 11.01
C ILE A 7 8.35 -3.49 10.47
N GLU A 8 8.81 -4.63 9.94
CA GLU A 8 10.15 -4.74 9.35
C GLU A 8 10.38 -3.74 8.20
N THR A 9 9.34 -3.51 7.37
CA THR A 9 9.41 -2.54 6.27
C THR A 9 9.51 -1.10 6.80
N ILE A 10 8.76 -0.77 7.84
CA ILE A 10 8.84 0.54 8.51
C ILE A 10 10.25 0.76 9.08
N ASP A 11 10.77 -0.22 9.81
CA ASP A 11 12.09 -0.14 10.45
C ASP A 11 13.20 0.10 9.41
N LEU A 12 13.11 -0.55 8.25
CA LEU A 12 14.04 -0.33 7.14
C LEU A 12 13.91 1.10 6.56
N LEU A 13 12.70 1.58 6.30
CA LEU A 13 12.46 2.91 5.75
C LEU A 13 12.89 4.03 6.71
N GLU A 14 12.71 3.83 8.02
CA GLU A 14 13.22 4.73 9.06
C GLU A 14 14.74 4.75 9.09
N LYS A 15 15.39 3.58 9.03
CA LYS A 15 16.85 3.46 8.99
C LYS A 15 17.47 4.15 7.78
N GLU A 16 16.82 4.07 6.61
CA GLU A 16 17.26 4.75 5.38
C GLU A 16 16.89 6.24 5.35
N GLY A 17 16.23 6.76 6.39
CA GLY A 17 15.82 8.17 6.48
C GLY A 17 14.79 8.59 5.42
N VAL A 18 14.07 7.60 4.87
CA VAL A 18 13.01 7.77 3.85
C VAL A 18 11.68 8.08 4.53
N LEU A 19 11.47 7.54 5.72
CA LEU A 19 10.24 7.75 6.48
C LEU A 19 10.32 9.08 7.24
N LEU A 20 9.53 10.06 6.82
CA LEU A 20 9.46 11.38 7.47
C LEU A 20 8.29 11.50 8.43
N GLU A 21 7.21 10.76 8.18
CA GLU A 21 6.01 10.78 9.00
C GLU A 21 5.27 9.44 8.86
N LYS A 22 4.73 8.93 9.96
CA LYS A 22 4.04 7.64 10.03
C LYS A 22 2.59 7.90 10.37
N GLU A 23 1.67 7.49 9.51
CA GLU A 23 0.26 7.46 9.85
C GLU A 23 -0.35 6.10 9.52
N MET A 24 -0.83 5.44 10.57
CA MET A 24 -1.45 4.13 10.50
C MET A 24 -2.91 4.25 10.89
N SER A 25 -3.73 4.74 9.95
CA SER A 25 -5.20 4.61 9.99
C SER A 25 -5.80 5.11 8.66
N ASN A 26 -7.11 4.87 8.47
CA ASN A 26 -7.93 5.22 7.29
C ASN A 26 -7.86 6.71 6.89
N LYS A 27 -6.72 7.16 6.38
CA LYS A 27 -6.66 8.40 5.61
C LYS A 27 -7.26 8.15 4.22
N ASN A 28 -7.75 9.23 3.64
CA ASN A 28 -8.12 9.23 2.23
C ASN A 28 -6.83 9.03 1.41
N LEU A 29 -6.60 7.81 0.91
CA LEU A 29 -5.42 7.44 0.11
C LEU A 29 -5.20 8.39 -1.07
N GLU A 30 -6.29 8.94 -1.62
CA GLU A 30 -6.25 9.91 -2.71
C GLU A 30 -5.64 11.24 -2.27
N SER A 31 -5.85 11.68 -1.02
CA SER A 31 -5.20 12.87 -0.46
C SER A 31 -3.69 12.68 -0.38
N LEU A 32 -3.25 11.53 0.16
CA LEU A 32 -1.83 11.20 0.27
C LEU A 32 -1.16 11.19 -1.12
N LEU A 33 -1.82 10.59 -2.12
CA LEU A 33 -1.32 10.59 -3.49
C LEU A 33 -1.28 12.00 -4.10
N ASN A 34 -2.29 12.84 -3.84
CA ASN A 34 -2.31 14.24 -4.31
C ASN A 34 -1.25 15.11 -3.63
N GLU A 35 -0.88 14.81 -2.39
CA GLU A 35 0.20 15.48 -1.65
C GLU A 35 1.60 15.06 -2.15
N GLY A 36 1.67 14.13 -3.11
CA GLY A 36 2.93 13.64 -3.67
C GLY A 36 3.61 12.59 -2.79
N CYS A 37 2.87 11.94 -1.88
CA CYS A 37 3.41 10.85 -1.08
C CYS A 37 3.61 9.60 -1.92
N ALA A 38 4.67 8.85 -1.64
CA ALA A 38 4.70 7.44 -1.99
C ALA A 38 3.87 6.67 -0.96
N VAL A 39 2.86 5.93 -1.43
CA VAL A 39 1.90 5.24 -0.57
C VAL A 39 2.04 3.74 -0.75
N ILE A 40 2.35 3.02 0.32
CA ILE A 40 2.45 1.56 0.37
C ILE A 40 1.25 1.04 1.16
N CYS A 41 0.49 0.13 0.57
CA CYS A 41 -0.67 -0.49 1.21
C CYS A 41 -0.44 -1.98 1.40
N PHE A 42 -1.00 -2.53 2.48
CA PHE A 42 -1.05 -3.96 2.71
C PHE A 42 -2.44 -4.50 2.38
N LEU A 43 -2.53 -5.30 1.32
CA LEU A 43 -3.79 -5.87 0.82
C LEU A 43 -3.90 -7.34 1.18
N SER A 44 -5.10 -7.86 1.39
CA SER A 44 -5.32 -9.29 1.53
C SER A 44 -5.03 -10.00 0.20
N HIS A 45 -4.00 -10.84 0.19
CA HIS A 45 -3.62 -11.64 -0.98
C HIS A 45 -4.75 -12.58 -1.39
N TYR A 46 -5.49 -13.12 -0.42
CA TYR A 46 -6.64 -14.00 -0.68
C TYR A 46 -7.79 -13.25 -1.35
N ALA A 47 -8.14 -12.08 -0.81
CA ALA A 47 -9.22 -11.28 -1.36
C ALA A 47 -8.89 -10.77 -2.77
N LEU A 48 -7.60 -10.54 -3.06
CA LEU A 48 -7.08 -10.16 -4.37
C LEU A 48 -6.97 -11.35 -5.35
N TYR A 49 -6.71 -12.57 -4.85
CA TYR A 49 -6.49 -13.78 -5.63
C TYR A 49 -7.24 -15.00 -5.07
N PRO A 50 -8.58 -15.03 -5.16
CA PRO A 50 -9.40 -16.05 -4.51
C PRO A 50 -9.16 -17.47 -5.05
N SER A 51 -8.62 -17.59 -6.27
CA SER A 51 -8.32 -18.88 -6.91
C SER A 51 -6.94 -19.46 -6.54
N LYS A 52 -6.11 -18.74 -5.77
CA LYS A 52 -4.77 -19.22 -5.36
C LYS A 52 -4.85 -19.83 -3.98
N THR A 53 -4.30 -21.04 -3.82
CA THR A 53 -4.15 -21.68 -2.51
C THR A 53 -3.18 -20.90 -1.62
N PRO A 54 -3.48 -20.74 -0.32
CA PRO A 54 -2.66 -19.93 0.57
C PRO A 54 -1.28 -20.58 0.74
N ARG A 55 -0.23 -19.85 0.37
CA ARG A 55 1.18 -20.19 0.63
C ARG A 55 1.86 -19.06 1.41
N TYR A 56 1.32 -18.69 2.59
CA TYR A 56 1.89 -17.71 3.53
C TYR A 56 2.16 -16.27 3.00
N PRO A 57 2.18 -15.25 3.87
CA PRO A 57 1.12 -14.88 4.81
C PRO A 57 -0.06 -14.19 4.09
N TYR A 58 -1.13 -13.86 4.83
CA TYR A 58 -2.39 -13.32 4.30
C TYR A 58 -2.28 -12.00 3.53
N GLY A 59 -1.21 -11.24 3.72
CA GLY A 59 -1.09 -9.90 3.14
C GLY A 59 -0.07 -9.78 2.02
N HIS A 60 -0.29 -8.75 1.21
CA HIS A 60 0.42 -8.44 -0.02
C HIS A 60 0.71 -6.95 -0.05
N MET A 61 1.99 -6.57 -0.02
CA MET A 61 2.39 -5.17 -0.12
C MET A 61 2.31 -4.70 -1.57
N VAL A 62 1.70 -3.53 -1.77
CA VAL A 62 1.62 -2.85 -3.07
C VAL A 62 1.98 -1.39 -2.92
N ILE A 63 2.46 -0.78 -4.00
CA ILE A 63 2.75 0.66 -4.06
C ILE A 63 1.69 1.33 -4.91
N LEU A 64 0.93 2.26 -4.33
CA LEU A 64 -0.04 3.04 -5.09
C LEU A 64 0.69 4.03 -6.00
N THR A 65 0.18 4.17 -7.22
CA THR A 65 0.76 5.04 -8.25
C THR A 65 -0.21 6.11 -8.72
N GLY A 66 -1.49 5.97 -8.41
CA GLY A 66 -2.51 6.94 -8.77
C GLY A 66 -3.92 6.41 -8.59
N PHE A 67 -4.89 7.24 -8.97
CA PHE A 67 -6.31 6.93 -8.92
C PHE A 67 -7.04 7.74 -10.00
N ASP A 68 -8.25 7.31 -10.35
CA ASP A 68 -9.20 8.10 -11.13
C ASP A 68 -10.54 8.17 -10.39
N GLN A 69 -11.62 8.57 -11.05
CA GLN A 69 -12.95 8.64 -10.43
C GLN A 69 -13.44 7.28 -9.90
N SER A 70 -13.07 6.19 -10.57
CA SER A 70 -13.61 4.85 -10.38
C SER A 70 -12.62 3.85 -9.77
N SER A 71 -11.32 4.10 -9.88
CA SER A 71 -10.30 3.07 -9.71
C SER A 71 -9.03 3.54 -9.01
N ILE A 72 -8.33 2.59 -8.40
CA ILE A 72 -6.99 2.74 -7.83
C ILE A 72 -5.98 1.99 -8.69
N TYR A 73 -4.82 2.61 -8.91
CA TYR A 73 -3.70 2.07 -9.69
C TYR A 73 -2.52 1.79 -8.79
N PHE A 74 -1.88 0.63 -8.96
CA PHE A 74 -0.75 0.24 -8.11
C PHE A 74 0.21 -0.70 -8.83
N HIS A 75 1.40 -0.80 -8.24
CA HIS A 75 2.40 -1.81 -8.56
C HIS A 75 2.40 -2.90 -7.50
N GLU A 76 2.26 -4.14 -7.96
CA GLU A 76 2.70 -5.32 -7.20
C GLU A 76 4.23 -5.46 -7.25
N ASN A 77 4.76 -6.33 -6.39
CA ASN A 77 6.19 -6.62 -6.30
C ASN A 77 6.85 -6.89 -7.68
N ASN A 78 8.07 -6.38 -7.85
CA ASN A 78 8.89 -6.51 -9.06
C ASN A 78 8.22 -5.98 -10.35
N PRO A 79 7.78 -4.71 -10.38
CA PRO A 79 7.24 -4.12 -11.61
C PRO A 79 8.31 -4.07 -12.69
N LYS A 80 7.96 -4.49 -13.92
CA LYS A 80 8.88 -4.50 -15.06
C LYS A 80 8.90 -3.18 -15.84
N HIS A 81 7.92 -2.32 -15.60
CA HIS A 81 7.68 -1.07 -16.31
C HIS A 81 7.28 0.02 -15.32
N SER A 82 7.41 1.28 -15.72
CA SER A 82 7.02 2.44 -14.91
C SER A 82 5.49 2.58 -14.76
N GLU A 83 4.72 2.11 -15.74
CA GLU A 83 3.25 2.14 -15.73
C GLU A 83 2.66 1.11 -14.75
N PRO A 84 1.57 1.44 -14.02
CA PRO A 84 0.96 0.54 -13.05
C PRO A 84 0.66 -0.83 -13.65
N ASN A 85 1.13 -1.90 -12.98
CA ASN A 85 0.88 -3.27 -13.42
C ASN A 85 -0.50 -3.81 -12.99
N LYS A 86 -1.19 -3.08 -12.10
CA LYS A 86 -2.53 -3.43 -11.60
C LYS A 86 -3.43 -2.21 -11.45
N LYS A 87 -4.72 -2.48 -11.63
CA LYS A 87 -5.84 -1.55 -11.43
C LYS A 87 -6.98 -2.30 -10.78
N LEU A 88 -7.63 -1.70 -9.79
CA LEU A 88 -8.88 -2.21 -9.21
C LEU A 88 -9.94 -1.10 -9.14
N PRO A 89 -11.23 -1.43 -9.32
CA PRO A 89 -12.32 -0.55 -8.89
C PRO A 89 -12.14 -0.14 -7.42
N LYS A 90 -12.47 1.10 -7.05
CA LYS A 90 -12.27 1.63 -5.69
C LYS A 90 -12.94 0.76 -4.62
N GLU A 91 -14.17 0.32 -4.87
CA GLU A 91 -14.91 -0.54 -3.94
C GLU A 91 -14.19 -1.88 -3.72
N GLU A 92 -13.68 -2.48 -4.80
CA GLU A 92 -12.92 -3.72 -4.72
C GLU A 92 -11.58 -3.51 -4.01
N PHE A 93 -10.88 -2.41 -4.31
CA PHE A 93 -9.66 -2.03 -3.60
C PHE A 93 -9.90 -1.92 -2.10
N CYS A 94 -10.94 -1.20 -1.67
CA CYS A 94 -11.30 -1.07 -0.26
C CYS A 94 -11.59 -2.43 0.38
N ARG A 95 -12.29 -3.34 -0.32
CA ARG A 95 -12.59 -4.70 0.16
C ARG A 95 -11.34 -5.56 0.36
N VAL A 96 -10.32 -5.42 -0.49
CA VAL A 96 -9.06 -6.16 -0.33
C VAL A 96 -8.11 -5.49 0.66
N TRP A 97 -8.17 -4.17 0.79
CA TRP A 97 -7.34 -3.39 1.72
C TRP A 97 -7.81 -3.53 3.17
N VAL A 98 -9.12 -3.45 3.40
CA VAL A 98 -9.77 -3.66 4.69
C VAL A 98 -10.53 -4.98 4.63
N ASN A 99 -9.85 -6.06 5.04
CA ASN A 99 -10.37 -7.42 4.94
C ASN A 99 -10.35 -8.12 6.32
N PRO A 100 -11.49 -8.67 6.79
CA PRO A 100 -11.58 -9.35 8.09
C PRO A 100 -10.57 -10.49 8.28
N ASP A 101 -10.12 -11.11 7.17
CA ASP A 101 -9.25 -12.29 7.20
C ASP A 101 -7.77 -11.95 7.36
N GLY A 102 -7.38 -10.66 7.50
CA GLY A 102 -6.01 -10.34 7.93
C GLY A 102 -5.42 -9.00 7.54
N THR A 103 -6.16 -8.06 6.94
CA THR A 103 -5.64 -6.71 6.63
C THR A 103 -6.60 -5.63 7.12
N PHE A 104 -6.07 -4.61 7.79
CA PHE A 104 -6.89 -3.63 8.53
C PHE A 104 -6.75 -2.20 7.99
N GLY A 105 -6.49 -2.04 6.69
CA GLY A 105 -6.22 -0.73 6.11
C GLY A 105 -4.79 -0.24 6.36
N ASP A 106 -3.87 -1.15 6.69
CA ASP A 106 -2.48 -0.80 6.99
C ASP A 106 -1.84 -0.08 5.79
N THR A 107 -1.33 1.13 6.03
CA THR A 107 -0.76 2.03 5.02
C THR A 107 0.49 2.71 5.56
N ILE A 108 1.49 2.85 4.70
CA ILE A 108 2.67 3.69 4.92
C ILE A 108 2.61 4.79 3.87
N ALA A 109 2.70 6.04 4.31
CA ALA A 109 2.93 7.16 3.42
C ALA A 109 4.32 7.71 3.70
N THR A 110 5.10 7.96 2.64
CA THR A 110 6.38 8.66 2.76
C THR A 110 6.36 9.91 1.89
N TRP A 111 6.85 11.01 2.44
CA TRP A 111 7.04 12.25 1.71
C TRP A 111 8.47 12.31 1.18
N PRO A 112 8.71 12.95 0.02
CA PRO A 112 10.07 13.30 -0.37
C PRO A 112 10.68 14.20 0.70
N LYS A 113 11.95 13.92 1.05
CA LYS A 113 12.71 14.79 1.94
C LYS A 113 12.71 16.20 1.36
N LYS A 114 12.14 17.17 2.08
CA LYS A 114 12.21 18.57 1.68
C LYS A 114 13.70 18.88 1.40
N PRO A 115 14.02 19.50 0.25
CA PRO A 115 15.38 19.98 0.03
C PRO A 115 15.78 20.83 1.23
N GLN A 116 16.94 20.57 1.81
CA GLN A 116 17.49 21.49 2.80
C GLN A 116 17.78 22.80 2.06
N GLU A 117 17.09 23.87 2.44
CA GLU A 117 17.39 25.25 2.00
C GLU A 117 18.75 25.71 2.54
#